data_AF-A0AAU1ZG95-F1
#
_entry.id   AF-A0AAU1ZG95-F1
#
_cell.length_a   1.000
_cell.length_b   1.000
_cell.length_c   1.000
_cell.angle_alpha   90.00
_cell.angle_beta   90.00
_cell.angle_gamma   90.00
#
_symmetry.space_group_name_H-M   'P 1'
#
loop_
_entity.id
_entity.type
_entity.pdbx_description
1 polymer ?
#
loop_
_entity_poly.entity_id
_entity_poly.type
_entity_poly.pdbx_seq_one_letter_code
_entity_poly.pdbx_strand_id
1 'polypeptide(L)'
;MYVLWQALREVALPGDEAALVELADLLLEAQQGIVGAVAETYLDERSALETERRAQRRSLLRGLLDGTLSPALLGVAPFGIDGPCLVLAVGGGVGVGVGVGVVDGVGAGVGVGSGEGDVAARRRLRRVQTALDHCFGVEVPALLDIGTEPGRAIVPGAAEPLADLARRLSRAAGVTLRVAAVPADGPAEVPEAARIAGEVLRVAAGCGLPPGLHRLDDVLLEYHLSRPGESGRRIAALLDPVADRPELLETLRVHLAQGQDRRATATALGLHPNTVDNRLARLAERTGIDLATPRGTATALAALLLREAPEV
;
A
#
# COMPACT_ATOMS: atom_id res chain seq x y z
N MET A 1 -28.44 42.13 20.67
CA MET A 1 -29.48 42.11 21.72
C MET A 1 -29.40 43.35 22.62
N TYR A 2 -28.29 43.60 23.33
CA TYR A 2 -28.15 44.82 24.16
C TYR A 2 -28.43 46.13 23.40
N VAL A 3 -27.93 46.27 22.18
CA VAL A 3 -28.16 47.45 21.33
C VAL A 3 -29.64 47.62 20.94
N LEU A 4 -30.33 46.53 20.61
CA LEU A 4 -31.76 46.56 20.24
C LEU A 4 -32.65 46.82 21.46
N TRP A 5 -32.30 46.25 22.61
CA TRP A 5 -32.97 46.51 23.89
C TRP A 5 -32.81 47.98 24.31
N GLN A 6 -31.61 48.55 24.17
CA GLN A 6 -31.37 49.98 24.44
C GLN A 6 -32.18 50.88 23.50
N ALA A 7 -32.23 50.56 22.20
CA ALA A 7 -33.02 51.31 21.23
C ALA A 7 -34.53 51.26 21.52
N LEU A 8 -35.07 50.12 21.96
CA LEU A 8 -36.48 50.00 22.37
C LEU A 8 -36.78 50.83 23.63
N ARG A 9 -35.86 50.81 24.60
CA ARG A 9 -35.99 51.56 25.84
C ARG A 9 -35.94 53.09 25.62
N GLU A 10 -35.15 53.56 24.66
CA GLU A 10 -35.03 54.98 24.34
C GLU A 10 -36.30 55.59 23.71
N VAL A 11 -37.14 54.76 23.08
CA VAL A 11 -38.35 55.21 22.36
C VAL A 11 -39.63 54.97 23.17
N ALA A 12 -39.58 54.19 24.25
CA ALA A 12 -40.73 53.85 25.07
C ALA A 12 -41.28 55.05 25.86
N LEU A 13 -42.61 55.20 25.90
CA LEU A 13 -43.32 56.24 26.64
C LEU A 13 -43.87 55.69 27.98
N PRO A 14 -44.27 56.56 28.91
CA PRO A 14 -44.93 56.14 30.15
C PRO A 14 -46.24 55.37 29.85
N GLY A 15 -46.36 54.12 30.33
CA GLY A 15 -47.49 53.23 30.05
C GLY A 15 -47.19 52.07 29.08
N ASP A 16 -46.02 52.05 28.43
CA ASP A 16 -45.61 51.00 27.48
C ASP A 16 -44.90 49.80 28.16
N GLU A 17 -44.95 49.68 29.49
CA GLU A 17 -44.16 48.68 30.23
C GLU A 17 -44.52 47.24 29.82
N ALA A 18 -45.79 46.97 29.56
CA ALA A 18 -46.26 45.66 29.11
C ALA A 18 -45.75 45.32 27.69
N ALA A 19 -45.74 46.30 26.78
CA ALA A 19 -45.26 46.12 25.41
C ALA A 19 -43.74 45.91 25.36
N LEU A 20 -42.98 46.56 26.24
CA LEU A 20 -41.54 46.33 26.38
C LEU A 20 -41.19 44.90 26.83
N VAL A 21 -41.99 44.32 27.74
CA VAL A 21 -41.80 42.94 28.18
C VAL A 21 -42.07 41.96 27.04
N GLU A 22 -43.17 42.15 26.31
CA GLU A 22 -43.52 41.30 25.16
C GLU A 22 -42.47 41.38 24.04
N LEU A 23 -41.96 42.57 23.74
CA LEU A 23 -40.89 42.77 22.76
C LEU A 23 -39.53 42.19 23.23
N ALA A 24 -39.26 42.21 24.54
CA ALA A 24 -38.06 41.58 25.09
C ALA A 24 -38.11 40.05 24.95
N ASP A 25 -39.26 39.44 25.20
CA ASP A 25 -39.47 38.00 25.01
C ASP A 25 -39.30 37.61 23.53
N LEU A 26 -39.88 38.39 22.61
CA LEU A 26 -39.68 38.20 21.17
C LEU A 26 -38.21 38.35 20.74
N LEU A 27 -37.48 39.32 21.30
CA LEU A 27 -36.05 39.49 21.03
C LEU A 27 -35.21 38.32 21.55
N LEU A 28 -35.55 37.76 22.71
CA LEU A 28 -34.88 36.61 23.30
C LEU A 28 -35.18 35.32 22.52
N GLU A 29 -36.43 35.12 22.09
CA GLU A 29 -36.84 33.99 21.27
C GLU A 29 -36.18 34.03 19.88
N ALA A 30 -36.16 35.21 19.23
CA ALA A 30 -35.46 35.41 17.96
C ALA A 30 -33.94 35.17 18.09
N GLN A 31 -33.33 35.50 19.23
CA GLN A 31 -31.91 35.28 19.46
C GLN A 31 -31.54 33.79 19.45
N GLN A 32 -32.37 32.91 20.01
CA GLN A 32 -32.10 31.47 19.98
C GLN A 32 -32.08 30.93 18.55
N GLY A 33 -33.00 31.39 17.70
CA GLY A 33 -33.01 31.06 16.27
C GLY A 33 -31.79 31.59 15.52
N ILE A 34 -31.40 32.84 15.75
CA ILE A 34 -30.23 33.46 15.10
C ILE A 34 -28.93 32.75 15.51
N VAL A 35 -28.74 32.48 16.81
CA VAL A 35 -27.53 31.80 17.30
C VAL A 35 -27.47 30.37 16.77
N GLY A 36 -28.60 29.65 16.74
CA GLY A 36 -28.69 28.31 16.15
C GLY A 36 -28.28 28.30 14.68
N ALA A 37 -28.87 29.19 13.86
CA ALA A 37 -28.56 29.29 12.43
C ALA A 37 -27.09 29.66 12.16
N VAL A 38 -26.52 30.58 12.94
CA VAL A 38 -25.09 30.94 12.83
C VAL A 38 -24.19 29.77 13.24
N ALA A 39 -24.53 29.04 14.30
CA ALA A 39 -23.76 27.88 14.75
C ALA A 39 -23.80 26.73 13.74
N GLU A 40 -24.97 26.41 13.18
CA GLU A 40 -25.13 25.41 12.12
C GLU A 40 -24.32 25.78 10.88
N THR A 41 -24.47 27.02 10.39
CA THR A 41 -23.70 27.50 9.22
C THR A 41 -22.19 27.41 9.47
N TYR A 42 -21.72 27.79 10.67
CA TYR A 42 -20.31 27.69 11.03
C TYR A 42 -19.81 26.23 11.09
N LEU A 43 -20.60 25.31 11.64
CA LEU A 43 -20.26 23.89 11.70
C LEU A 43 -20.23 23.27 10.31
N ASP A 44 -21.20 23.62 9.45
CA ASP A 44 -21.24 23.19 8.06
C ASP A 44 -20.02 23.69 7.29
N GLU A 45 -19.71 24.98 7.40
CA GLU A 45 -18.53 25.57 6.77
C GLU A 45 -17.22 24.93 7.27
N ARG A 46 -17.11 24.67 8.57
CA ARG A 46 -15.96 23.96 9.14
C ARG A 46 -15.85 22.54 8.59
N SER A 47 -16.97 21.81 8.48
CA SER A 47 -16.99 20.45 7.94
C SER A 47 -16.62 20.42 6.44
N ALA A 48 -17.05 21.44 5.69
CA ALA A 48 -16.73 21.61 4.28
C ALA A 48 -15.22 21.85 4.10
N LEU A 49 -14.63 22.77 4.86
CA LEU A 49 -13.19 23.05 4.83
C LEU A 49 -12.34 21.83 5.20
N GLU A 50 -12.76 21.05 6.20
CA GLU A 50 -12.07 19.80 6.55
C GLU A 50 -12.16 18.75 5.43
N THR A 51 -13.31 18.66 4.77
CA THR A 51 -13.53 17.73 3.65
C THR A 51 -12.68 18.13 2.45
N GLU A 52 -12.61 19.42 2.13
CA GLU A 52 -11.76 19.97 1.08
C GLU A 52 -10.27 19.70 1.36
N ARG A 53 -9.80 19.97 2.58
CA ARG A 53 -8.41 19.65 2.99
C ARG A 53 -8.09 18.17 2.86
N ARG A 54 -8.99 17.28 3.28
CA ARG A 54 -8.82 15.82 3.13
C ARG A 54 -8.78 15.43 1.66
N ALA A 55 -9.65 16.00 0.82
CA ALA A 55 -9.67 15.74 -0.62
C ALA A 55 -8.37 16.22 -1.29
N GLN A 56 -7.90 17.42 -0.95
CA GLN A 56 -6.63 17.96 -1.43
C GLN A 56 -5.46 17.06 -1.01
N ARG A 57 -5.36 16.70 0.29
CA ARG A 57 -4.32 15.79 0.80
C ARG A 57 -4.32 14.43 0.08
N ARG A 58 -5.50 13.86 -0.18
CA ARG A 58 -5.65 12.62 -0.97
C ARG A 58 -5.21 12.79 -2.42
N SER A 59 -5.54 13.93 -3.05
CA SER A 59 -5.12 14.23 -4.43
C SER A 59 -3.60 14.33 -4.53
N LEU A 60 -2.95 15.04 -3.59
CA LEU A 60 -1.50 15.15 -3.52
C LEU A 60 -0.83 13.78 -3.30
N LEU A 61 -1.35 12.99 -2.36
CA LEU A 61 -0.84 11.63 -2.10
C LEU A 61 -0.96 10.74 -3.34
N ARG A 62 -2.08 10.83 -4.07
CA ARG A 62 -2.27 10.09 -5.32
C ARG A 62 -1.27 10.51 -6.38
N GLY A 63 -1.10 11.82 -6.59
CA GLY A 63 -0.14 12.31 -7.57
C GLY A 63 1.30 11.93 -7.24
N LEU A 64 1.67 11.90 -5.96
CA LEU A 64 2.96 11.39 -5.50
C LEU A 64 3.13 9.89 -5.79
N LEU A 65 2.16 9.05 -5.39
CA LEU A 65 2.22 7.60 -5.59
C LEU A 65 2.16 7.19 -7.07
N ASP A 66 1.49 7.98 -7.91
CA ASP A 66 1.42 7.75 -9.36
C ASP A 66 2.62 8.36 -10.11
N GLY A 67 3.49 9.12 -9.43
CA GLY A 67 4.63 9.82 -10.03
C GLY A 67 4.26 11.00 -10.93
N THR A 68 3.00 11.45 -10.91
CA THR A 68 2.53 12.60 -11.68
C THR A 68 2.92 13.94 -11.05
N LEU A 69 3.22 13.93 -9.74
CA LEU A 69 3.69 15.09 -9.01
C LEU A 69 5.10 14.83 -8.46
N SER A 70 6.01 15.78 -8.72
CA SER A 70 7.37 15.71 -8.20
C SER A 70 7.40 16.07 -6.70
N PRO A 71 8.05 15.26 -5.85
CA PRO A 71 8.19 15.55 -4.43
C PRO A 71 8.93 16.87 -4.16
N ALA A 72 9.82 17.28 -5.07
CA ALA A 72 10.57 18.53 -4.99
C ALA A 72 9.69 19.77 -5.16
N LEU A 73 8.58 19.67 -5.91
CA LEU A 73 7.64 20.78 -6.11
C LEU A 73 6.54 20.82 -5.03
N LEU A 74 6.19 19.68 -4.46
CA LEU A 74 5.07 19.57 -3.51
C LEU A 74 5.41 20.01 -2.09
N GLY A 75 6.68 19.85 -1.68
CA GLY A 75 7.05 19.84 -0.27
C GLY A 75 6.42 18.63 0.42
N VAL A 76 7.24 17.69 0.88
CA VAL A 76 6.73 16.43 1.45
C VAL A 76 6.45 16.48 2.96
N ALA A 77 6.68 17.64 3.58
CA ALA A 77 6.38 17.95 4.97
C ALA A 77 4.95 17.55 5.42
N PRO A 78 3.88 17.70 4.60
CA PRO A 78 2.54 17.25 5.02
C PRO A 78 2.45 15.74 5.30
N PHE A 79 3.32 14.94 4.68
CA PHE A 79 3.33 13.48 4.81
C PHE A 79 4.44 12.96 5.73
N GLY A 80 5.37 13.82 6.17
CA GLY A 80 6.47 13.45 7.05
C GLY A 80 7.53 12.54 6.42
N ILE A 81 7.64 12.52 5.09
CA ILE A 81 8.50 11.58 4.33
C ILE A 81 9.82 12.23 3.87
N ASP A 82 10.37 13.16 4.66
CA ASP A 82 11.66 13.81 4.38
C ASP A 82 12.88 12.86 4.50
N GLY A 83 12.65 11.62 4.94
CA GLY A 83 13.66 10.58 5.08
C GLY A 83 13.13 9.20 4.66
N PRO A 84 13.76 8.11 5.13
CA PRO A 84 13.39 6.76 4.70
C PRO A 84 11.94 6.45 5.08
N CYS A 85 11.23 5.82 4.15
CA CYS A 85 9.84 5.44 4.32
C CYS A 85 9.57 4.07 3.70
N LEU A 86 8.46 3.46 4.10
CA LEU A 86 8.03 2.18 3.60
C LEU A 86 6.74 2.36 2.80
N VAL A 87 6.76 2.01 1.53
CA VAL A 87 5.58 2.06 0.67
C VAL A 87 4.90 0.69 0.69
N LEU A 88 3.59 0.70 0.93
CA LEU A 88 2.76 -0.48 1.05
C LEU A 88 1.73 -0.52 -0.07
N ALA A 89 1.48 -1.72 -0.60
CA ALA A 89 0.28 -2.03 -1.36
C ALA A 89 -0.53 -3.11 -0.63
N VAL A 90 -1.83 -2.94 -0.51
CA VAL A 90 -2.74 -3.79 0.27
C VAL A 90 -3.89 -4.24 -0.61
N GLY A 91 -4.13 -5.56 -0.67
CA GLY A 91 -5.20 -6.14 -1.50
C GLY A 91 -5.84 -7.37 -0.86
N GLY A 92 -7.10 -7.63 -1.20
CA GLY A 92 -7.84 -8.83 -0.80
C GLY A 92 -7.58 -10.03 -1.74
N GLY A 93 -8.14 -11.19 -1.39
CA GLY A 93 -8.19 -12.36 -2.27
C GLY A 93 -8.98 -12.11 -3.57
N VAL A 94 -8.70 -12.93 -4.59
CA VAL A 94 -9.14 -12.84 -6.00
C VAL A 94 -10.52 -12.19 -6.19
N GLY A 95 -10.58 -11.17 -7.05
CA GLY A 95 -11.82 -10.56 -7.55
C GLY A 95 -12.29 -9.33 -6.79
N VAL A 96 -11.52 -8.84 -5.80
CA VAL A 96 -11.94 -7.71 -4.99
C VAL A 96 -10.72 -6.89 -4.63
N GLY A 97 -10.73 -5.59 -4.87
CA GLY A 97 -9.83 -4.71 -4.11
C GLY A 97 -10.20 -4.79 -2.63
N VAL A 98 -9.99 -3.74 -1.85
CA VAL A 98 -10.51 -3.76 -0.47
C VAL A 98 -12.06 -3.73 -0.43
N GLY A 99 -12.70 -3.83 -1.60
CA GLY A 99 -14.11 -4.12 -1.78
C GLY A 99 -14.59 -5.35 -1.01
N VAL A 100 -15.87 -5.29 -0.71
CA VAL A 100 -16.62 -6.36 -0.09
C VAL A 100 -16.96 -7.35 -1.19
N GLY A 101 -16.78 -8.65 -0.92
CA GLY A 101 -17.17 -9.69 -1.86
C GLY A 101 -18.62 -9.49 -2.29
N VAL A 102 -18.82 -9.18 -3.57
CA VAL A 102 -20.07 -9.53 -4.24
C VAL A 102 -19.93 -11.02 -4.50
N VAL A 103 -20.59 -11.82 -3.68
CA VAL A 103 -20.80 -13.25 -3.96
C VAL A 103 -21.45 -13.38 -5.34
N ASP A 104 -20.89 -14.28 -6.16
CA ASP A 104 -21.37 -14.63 -7.49
C ASP A 104 -22.90 -14.79 -7.52
N GLY A 105 -23.53 -13.94 -8.33
CA GLY A 105 -24.90 -14.06 -8.76
C GLY A 105 -24.97 -13.58 -10.21
N VAL A 106 -25.02 -14.54 -11.13
CA VAL A 106 -25.21 -14.35 -12.58
C VAL A 106 -26.30 -13.30 -12.84
N GLY A 107 -25.97 -12.22 -13.55
CA GLY A 107 -26.99 -11.27 -14.02
C GLY A 107 -26.44 -9.93 -14.46
N ALA A 108 -26.49 -9.68 -15.77
CA ALA A 108 -26.31 -8.37 -16.35
C ALA A 108 -27.28 -7.34 -15.74
N GLY A 109 -26.79 -6.13 -15.44
CA GLY A 109 -27.65 -5.02 -15.05
C GLY A 109 -26.86 -3.85 -14.47
N VAL A 110 -26.86 -2.74 -15.20
CA VAL A 110 -26.53 -1.42 -14.66
C VAL A 110 -27.52 -1.14 -13.52
N GLY A 111 -27.08 -1.38 -12.29
CA GLY A 111 -27.90 -1.27 -11.09
C GLY A 111 -27.29 -0.30 -10.11
N VAL A 112 -27.86 0.90 -10.04
CA VAL A 112 -27.73 1.82 -8.90
C VAL A 112 -28.26 1.08 -7.66
N GLY A 113 -27.37 0.56 -6.83
CA GLY A 113 -27.75 -0.06 -5.56
C GLY A 113 -26.58 -0.62 -4.78
N SER A 114 -26.26 0.00 -3.64
CA SER A 114 -26.01 -0.71 -2.35
C SER A 114 -25.45 0.24 -1.27
N GLY A 115 -26.29 1.13 -0.73
CA GLY A 115 -25.90 2.03 0.38
C GLY A 115 -25.36 1.28 1.62
N GLU A 116 -25.85 0.07 1.90
CA GLU A 116 -25.36 -0.75 3.02
C GLU A 116 -24.00 -1.41 2.73
N GLY A 117 -23.77 -1.88 1.49
CA GLY A 117 -22.50 -2.46 1.05
C GLY A 117 -21.36 -1.42 1.09
N ASP A 118 -21.67 -0.21 0.65
CA ASP A 118 -20.76 0.93 0.70
C ASP A 118 -20.43 1.35 2.14
N VAL A 119 -21.42 1.36 3.04
CA VAL A 119 -21.19 1.68 4.46
C VAL A 119 -20.32 0.61 5.13
N ALA A 120 -20.58 -0.67 4.87
CA ALA A 120 -19.77 -1.76 5.39
C ALA A 120 -18.32 -1.71 4.85
N ALA A 121 -18.15 -1.42 3.55
CA ALA A 121 -16.84 -1.25 2.93
C ALA A 121 -16.09 -0.05 3.54
N ARG A 122 -16.73 1.12 3.68
CA ARG A 122 -16.12 2.31 4.32
C ARG A 122 -15.72 2.03 5.77
N ARG A 123 -16.54 1.31 6.54
CA ARG A 123 -16.20 0.88 7.91
C ARG A 123 -14.98 -0.03 7.92
N ARG A 124 -14.86 -0.95 6.96
CA ARG A 124 -13.67 -1.80 6.79
C ARG A 124 -12.42 -0.96 6.48
N LEU A 125 -12.49 -0.05 5.50
CA LEU A 125 -11.36 0.83 5.14
C LEU A 125 -10.90 1.66 6.35
N ARG A 126 -11.84 2.21 7.14
CA ARG A 126 -11.52 2.93 8.38
C ARG A 126 -10.81 2.04 9.40
N ARG A 127 -11.25 0.80 9.60
CA ARG A 127 -10.57 -0.15 10.50
C ARG A 127 -9.16 -0.48 10.03
N VAL A 128 -8.94 -0.64 8.73
CA VAL A 128 -7.61 -0.85 8.15
C VAL A 128 -6.72 0.37 8.37
N GLN A 129 -7.24 1.58 8.14
CA GLN A 129 -6.53 2.82 8.43
C GLN A 129 -6.13 2.91 9.91
N THR A 130 -7.07 2.72 10.84
CA THR A 130 -6.79 2.75 12.28
C THR A 130 -5.77 1.69 12.69
N ALA A 131 -5.80 0.52 12.06
CA ALA A 131 -4.82 -0.53 12.30
C ALA A 131 -3.43 -0.16 11.78
N LEU A 132 -3.32 0.48 10.60
CA LEU A 132 -2.05 1.02 10.09
C LEU A 132 -1.48 2.03 11.07
N ASP A 133 -2.28 3.02 11.46
CA ASP A 133 -1.84 4.08 12.38
C ASP A 133 -1.35 3.50 13.72
N HIS A 134 -2.10 2.54 14.28
CA HIS A 134 -1.71 1.85 15.51
C HIS A 134 -0.45 0.97 15.34
N CYS A 135 -0.26 0.33 14.19
CA CYS A 135 0.92 -0.53 13.96
C CYS A 135 2.22 0.28 13.96
N PHE A 136 2.19 1.48 13.39
CA PHE A 136 3.38 2.31 13.21
C PHE A 136 3.48 3.49 14.18
N GLY A 137 2.43 3.75 14.99
CA GLY A 137 2.42 4.81 15.98
C GLY A 137 2.42 6.23 15.39
N VAL A 138 2.08 6.35 14.10
CA VAL A 138 2.03 7.59 13.33
C VAL A 138 0.79 7.61 12.46
N GLU A 139 0.31 8.80 12.06
CA GLU A 139 -0.72 8.88 11.02
C GLU A 139 -0.10 8.42 9.70
N VAL A 140 -0.61 7.31 9.14
CA VAL A 140 -0.10 6.71 7.90
C VAL A 140 -0.88 7.26 6.71
N PRO A 141 -0.29 8.08 5.82
CA PRO A 141 -0.96 8.51 4.60
C PRO A 141 -1.33 7.32 3.72
N ALA A 142 -2.63 7.09 3.51
CA ALA A 142 -3.11 5.98 2.70
C ALA A 142 -4.24 6.36 1.73
N LEU A 143 -4.20 5.75 0.56
CA LEU A 143 -5.26 5.69 -0.44
C LEU A 143 -5.88 4.31 -0.40
N LEU A 144 -6.86 4.14 0.48
CA LEU A 144 -7.68 2.95 0.55
C LEU A 144 -8.99 3.21 -0.22
N ASP A 145 -9.35 2.29 -1.11
CA ASP A 145 -10.53 2.40 -1.98
C ASP A 145 -11.35 1.11 -1.98
N ILE A 146 -12.64 1.23 -2.31
CA ILE A 146 -13.60 0.13 -2.46
C ILE A 146 -13.45 -0.52 -3.85
N GLY A 147 -12.80 0.17 -4.79
CA GLY A 147 -12.54 -0.31 -6.16
C GLY A 147 -11.62 -1.52 -6.26
N THR A 148 -11.26 -1.88 -7.48
CA THR A 148 -10.40 -3.05 -7.82
C THR A 148 -8.92 -2.78 -7.63
N GLU A 149 -8.54 -1.51 -7.54
CA GLU A 149 -7.15 -1.12 -7.33
C GLU A 149 -6.69 -1.49 -5.91
N PRO A 150 -5.44 -1.92 -5.75
CA PRO A 150 -4.89 -2.15 -4.43
C PRO A 150 -4.80 -0.84 -3.66
N GLY A 151 -5.13 -0.90 -2.37
CA GLY A 151 -4.92 0.22 -1.46
C GLY A 151 -3.42 0.50 -1.34
N ARG A 152 -3.03 1.77 -1.32
CA ARG A 152 -1.61 2.17 -1.21
C ARG A 152 -1.39 3.01 0.03
N ALA A 153 -0.28 2.83 0.72
CA ALA A 153 0.05 3.61 1.90
C ALA A 153 1.55 3.92 1.95
N ILE A 154 1.91 5.03 2.59
CA ILE A 154 3.30 5.39 2.86
C ILE A 154 3.47 5.43 4.38
N VAL A 155 4.46 4.73 4.91
CA VAL A 155 4.76 4.72 6.33
C VAL A 155 6.05 5.53 6.55
N PRO A 156 5.94 6.73 7.14
CA PRO A 156 7.11 7.58 7.39
C PRO A 156 8.05 6.97 8.43
N GLY A 157 9.37 7.11 8.24
CA GLY A 157 10.39 6.71 9.21
C GLY A 157 10.59 5.19 9.38
N ALA A 158 9.83 4.37 8.66
CA ALA A 158 9.98 2.93 8.65
C ALA A 158 10.81 2.50 7.43
N ALA A 159 11.88 1.73 7.66
CA ALA A 159 12.64 1.08 6.59
C ALA A 159 12.23 -0.38 6.39
N GLU A 160 11.61 -1.01 7.40
CA GLU A 160 11.27 -2.44 7.37
C GLU A 160 9.81 -2.66 7.79
N PRO A 161 9.07 -3.55 7.10
CA PRO A 161 7.72 -3.93 7.51
C PRO A 161 7.73 -4.76 8.80
N LEU A 162 6.67 -4.60 9.59
CA LEU A 162 6.40 -5.49 10.71
C LEU A 162 6.03 -6.88 10.19
N ALA A 163 6.68 -7.93 10.69
CA ALA A 163 6.46 -9.31 10.22
C ALA A 163 5.00 -9.78 10.37
N ASP A 164 4.25 -9.24 11.34
CA ASP A 164 2.85 -9.56 11.57
C ASP A 164 1.85 -8.55 10.97
N LEU A 165 2.32 -7.58 10.17
CA LEU A 165 1.52 -6.50 9.60
C LEU A 165 0.29 -7.02 8.85
N ALA A 166 0.48 -7.92 7.89
CA ALA A 166 -0.61 -8.48 7.10
C ALA A 166 -1.67 -9.18 7.97
N ARG A 167 -1.23 -9.84 9.05
CA ARG A 167 -2.13 -10.52 10.01
C ARG A 167 -2.95 -9.51 10.81
N ARG A 168 -2.34 -8.43 11.27
CA ARG A 168 -3.01 -7.33 12.00
C ARG A 168 -4.03 -6.62 11.12
N LEU A 169 -3.65 -6.26 9.90
CA LEU A 169 -4.56 -5.63 8.94
C LEU A 169 -5.71 -6.55 8.56
N SER A 170 -5.44 -7.85 8.35
CA SER A 170 -6.49 -8.84 8.06
C SER A 170 -7.52 -8.93 9.19
N ARG A 171 -7.05 -8.95 10.45
CA ARG A 171 -7.93 -8.97 11.63
C ARG A 171 -8.80 -7.71 11.70
N ALA A 172 -8.23 -6.54 11.42
CA ALA A 172 -8.97 -5.28 11.41
C ALA A 172 -10.00 -5.22 10.27
N ALA A 173 -9.65 -5.78 9.09
CA ALA A 173 -10.51 -5.80 7.93
C ALA A 173 -11.66 -6.84 8.03
N GLY A 174 -11.44 -7.91 8.80
CA GLY A 174 -12.32 -9.09 8.86
C GLY A 174 -12.21 -9.98 7.62
N VAL A 175 -11.15 -9.82 6.82
CA VAL A 175 -10.85 -10.60 5.61
C VAL A 175 -9.33 -10.82 5.53
N THR A 176 -8.90 -11.88 4.86
CA THR A 176 -7.46 -12.13 4.65
C THR A 176 -6.90 -11.18 3.59
N LEU A 177 -5.84 -10.45 3.95
CA LEU A 177 -5.18 -9.48 3.09
C LEU A 177 -3.79 -9.95 2.67
N ARG A 178 -3.40 -9.61 1.44
CA ARG A 178 -2.01 -9.55 1.00
C ARG A 178 -1.51 -8.12 1.16
N VAL A 179 -0.26 -8.00 1.59
CA VAL A 179 0.44 -6.73 1.74
C VAL A 179 1.77 -6.88 1.02
N ALA A 180 2.06 -5.99 0.07
CA ALA A 180 3.41 -5.84 -0.45
C ALA A 180 4.07 -4.65 0.22
N ALA A 181 5.37 -4.75 0.51
CA ALA A 181 6.13 -3.69 1.16
C ALA A 181 7.46 -3.45 0.43
N VAL A 182 7.75 -2.18 0.12
CA VAL A 182 8.96 -1.75 -0.58
C VAL A 182 9.55 -0.53 0.14
N PRO A 183 10.81 -0.60 0.59
CA PRO A 183 11.47 0.56 1.19
C PRO A 183 11.80 1.62 0.14
N ALA A 184 11.80 2.88 0.56
CA ALA A 184 12.22 4.03 -0.20
C ALA A 184 13.14 4.88 0.70
N ASP A 185 14.35 5.18 0.23
CA ASP A 185 15.35 5.94 1.01
C ASP A 185 14.96 7.41 1.18
N GLY A 186 14.11 7.92 0.29
CA GLY A 186 13.54 9.25 0.37
C GLY A 186 12.27 9.40 -0.47
N PRO A 187 11.79 10.64 -0.59
CA PRO A 187 10.54 10.94 -1.26
C PRO A 187 10.63 10.76 -2.79
N ALA A 188 11.82 10.82 -3.37
CA ALA A 188 12.05 10.66 -4.81
C ALA A 188 11.79 9.22 -5.28
N GLU A 189 12.04 8.24 -4.43
CA GLU A 189 11.85 6.81 -4.72
C GLU A 189 10.41 6.34 -4.47
N VAL A 190 9.58 7.13 -3.78
CA VAL A 190 8.20 6.75 -3.43
C VAL A 190 7.34 6.34 -4.64
N PRO A 191 7.33 7.05 -5.79
CA PRO A 191 6.54 6.63 -6.94
C PRO A 191 6.95 5.25 -7.45
N GLU A 192 8.26 5.00 -7.52
CA GLU A 192 8.81 3.73 -7.99
C GLU A 192 8.52 2.60 -6.99
N ALA A 193 8.72 2.86 -5.69
CA ALA A 193 8.38 1.92 -4.63
C ALA A 193 6.88 1.58 -4.62
N ALA A 194 6.01 2.55 -4.89
CA ALA A 194 4.55 2.33 -5.00
C ALA A 194 4.20 1.43 -6.18
N ARG A 195 4.84 1.67 -7.33
CA ARG A 195 4.68 0.85 -8.54
C ARG A 195 5.13 -0.59 -8.30
N ILE A 196 6.33 -0.78 -7.74
CA ILE A 196 6.88 -2.09 -7.40
C ILE A 196 5.97 -2.80 -6.39
N ALA A 197 5.52 -2.11 -5.33
CA ALA A 197 4.63 -2.71 -4.32
C ALA A 197 3.31 -3.20 -4.95
N GLY A 198 2.68 -2.39 -5.81
CA GLY A 198 1.46 -2.78 -6.52
C GLY A 198 1.67 -3.99 -7.44
N GLU A 199 2.84 -4.08 -8.08
CA GLU A 199 3.21 -5.20 -8.95
C GLU A 199 3.50 -6.47 -8.18
N VAL A 200 4.27 -6.40 -7.09
CA VAL A 200 4.52 -7.52 -6.18
C VAL A 200 3.19 -8.10 -5.69
N LEU A 201 2.25 -7.24 -5.30
CA LEU A 201 0.94 -7.66 -4.86
C LEU A 201 0.14 -8.37 -5.97
N ARG A 202 0.16 -7.83 -7.20
CA ARG A 202 -0.48 -8.44 -8.36
C ARG A 202 0.12 -9.80 -8.72
N VAL A 203 1.45 -9.89 -8.75
CA VAL A 203 2.17 -11.14 -9.06
C VAL A 203 1.90 -12.17 -7.97
N ALA A 204 2.00 -11.81 -6.70
CA ALA A 204 1.70 -12.71 -5.59
C ALA A 204 0.26 -13.26 -5.67
N ALA A 205 -0.71 -12.41 -6.03
CA ALA A 205 -2.08 -12.85 -6.23
C ALA A 205 -2.23 -13.77 -7.46
N GLY A 206 -1.64 -13.41 -8.61
CA GLY A 206 -1.70 -14.20 -9.85
C GLY A 206 -1.02 -15.56 -9.75
N CYS A 207 0.05 -15.65 -8.96
CA CYS A 207 0.76 -16.90 -8.68
C CYS A 207 0.12 -17.73 -7.55
N GLY A 208 -0.99 -17.26 -6.96
CA GLY A 208 -1.69 -17.98 -5.91
C GLY A 208 -0.94 -18.05 -4.58
N LEU A 209 0.04 -17.18 -4.33
CA LEU A 209 0.73 -17.12 -3.04
C LEU A 209 -0.27 -16.81 -1.92
N PRO A 210 -0.14 -17.40 -0.72
CA PRO A 210 -1.10 -17.22 0.35
C PRO A 210 -1.22 -15.74 0.78
N PRO A 211 -2.36 -15.32 1.37
CA PRO A 211 -2.47 -14.03 2.04
C PRO A 211 -1.36 -13.84 3.09
N GLY A 212 -0.73 -12.68 3.10
CA GLY A 212 0.48 -12.44 3.89
C GLY A 212 1.23 -11.19 3.46
N LEU A 213 2.36 -10.95 4.12
CA LEU A 213 3.34 -9.95 3.71
C LEU A 213 4.21 -10.55 2.60
N HIS A 214 4.37 -9.81 1.50
CA HIS A 214 5.16 -10.18 0.33
C HIS A 214 6.18 -9.08 0.04
N ARG A 215 7.42 -9.48 -0.20
CA ARG A 215 8.51 -8.62 -0.68
C ARG A 215 8.76 -8.90 -2.15
N LEU A 216 9.50 -8.02 -2.82
CA LEU A 216 9.92 -8.28 -4.20
C LEU A 216 10.69 -9.60 -4.32
N ASP A 217 11.51 -9.94 -3.33
CA ASP A 217 12.30 -11.19 -3.32
C ASP A 217 11.42 -12.45 -3.28
N ASP A 218 10.22 -12.37 -2.71
CA ASP A 218 9.26 -13.50 -2.64
C ASP A 218 8.63 -13.82 -4.01
N VAL A 219 8.74 -12.92 -4.99
CA VAL A 219 8.14 -13.04 -6.34
C VAL A 219 9.13 -12.64 -7.44
N LEU A 220 10.42 -12.62 -7.14
CA LEU A 220 11.41 -11.95 -7.99
C LEU A 220 11.47 -12.54 -9.41
N LEU A 221 11.40 -13.88 -9.53
CA LEU A 221 11.38 -14.56 -10.82
C LEU A 221 10.13 -14.20 -11.62
N GLU A 222 8.94 -14.31 -11.02
CA GLU A 222 7.68 -14.05 -11.71
C GLU A 222 7.53 -12.56 -12.06
N TYR A 223 8.01 -11.67 -11.19
CA TYR A 223 8.14 -10.24 -11.48
C TYR A 223 9.00 -10.03 -12.73
N HIS A 224 10.18 -10.66 -12.81
CA HIS A 224 11.05 -10.55 -13.98
C HIS A 224 10.46 -11.10 -15.26
N LEU A 225 9.79 -12.26 -15.20
CA LEU A 225 9.11 -12.82 -16.38
C LEU A 225 7.99 -11.91 -16.87
N SER A 226 7.35 -11.15 -15.97
CA SER A 226 6.37 -10.14 -16.35
C SER A 226 7.00 -8.83 -16.84
N ARG A 227 8.22 -8.49 -16.38
CA ARG A 227 8.95 -7.24 -16.66
C ARG A 227 10.47 -7.43 -16.65
N PRO A 228 11.06 -7.89 -17.76
CA PRO A 228 12.47 -8.27 -17.77
C PRO A 228 13.45 -7.12 -17.48
N GLY A 229 13.11 -5.89 -17.91
CA GLY A 229 14.02 -4.73 -17.87
C GLY A 229 14.33 -4.17 -16.48
N GLU A 230 13.47 -4.41 -15.48
CA GLU A 230 13.55 -3.71 -14.18
C GLU A 230 14.22 -4.55 -13.08
N SER A 231 14.12 -5.88 -13.17
CA SER A 231 14.58 -6.80 -12.11
C SER A 231 15.80 -7.63 -12.51
N GLY A 232 16.28 -7.51 -13.75
CA GLY A 232 17.39 -8.32 -14.27
C GLY A 232 18.64 -8.25 -13.41
N ARG A 233 19.07 -7.03 -13.02
CA ARG A 233 20.21 -6.83 -12.11
C ARG A 233 20.01 -7.51 -10.75
N ARG A 234 18.81 -7.44 -10.18
CA ARG A 234 18.49 -8.05 -8.88
C ARG A 234 18.47 -9.57 -8.96
N ILE A 235 18.02 -10.16 -10.07
CA ILE A 235 18.10 -11.61 -10.29
C ILE A 235 19.54 -12.07 -10.50
N ALA A 236 20.33 -11.36 -11.32
CA ALA A 236 21.74 -11.68 -11.51
C ALA A 236 22.50 -11.67 -10.18
N ALA A 237 22.21 -10.68 -9.32
CA ALA A 237 22.81 -10.52 -8.00
C ALA A 237 22.53 -11.68 -7.02
N LEU A 238 21.55 -12.56 -7.29
CA LEU A 238 21.33 -13.75 -6.48
C LEU A 238 22.55 -14.70 -6.46
N LEU A 239 23.43 -14.60 -7.47
CA LEU A 239 24.67 -15.37 -7.56
C LEU A 239 25.91 -14.62 -7.04
N ASP A 240 25.76 -13.40 -6.54
CA ASP A 240 26.85 -12.62 -5.95
C ASP A 240 27.50 -13.30 -4.73
N PRO A 241 26.76 -13.99 -3.83
CA PRO A 241 27.35 -14.69 -2.69
C PRO A 241 28.33 -15.82 -3.05
N VAL A 242 28.37 -16.24 -4.32
CA VAL A 242 29.28 -17.25 -4.87
C VAL A 242 30.10 -16.72 -6.05
N ALA A 243 30.14 -15.40 -6.24
CA ALA A 243 30.85 -14.76 -7.36
C ALA A 243 32.37 -15.04 -7.36
N ASP A 244 32.96 -15.20 -6.18
CA ASP A 244 34.37 -15.50 -5.95
C ASP A 244 34.70 -17.01 -6.04
N ARG A 245 33.70 -17.86 -6.27
CA ARG A 245 33.83 -19.33 -6.35
C ARG A 245 33.48 -19.84 -7.74
N PRO A 246 34.39 -19.70 -8.72
CA PRO A 246 34.13 -20.09 -10.11
C PRO A 246 33.74 -21.57 -10.25
N GLU A 247 34.25 -22.44 -9.39
CA GLU A 247 33.94 -23.87 -9.39
C GLU A 247 32.47 -24.17 -9.05
N LEU A 248 31.81 -23.33 -8.24
CA LEU A 248 30.39 -23.48 -7.93
C LEU A 248 29.52 -23.04 -9.11
N LEU A 249 29.88 -21.92 -9.74
CA LEU A 249 29.19 -21.39 -10.91
C LEU A 249 29.34 -22.33 -12.12
N GLU A 250 30.53 -22.88 -12.34
CA GLU A 250 30.77 -23.90 -13.37
C GLU A 250 29.94 -25.16 -13.11
N THR A 251 29.90 -25.62 -11.86
CA THR A 251 29.08 -26.79 -11.49
C THR A 251 27.59 -26.53 -11.77
N LEU A 252 27.07 -25.36 -11.40
CA LEU A 252 25.69 -24.98 -11.70
C LEU A 252 25.42 -24.93 -13.21
N ARG A 253 26.31 -24.28 -13.98
CA ARG A 253 26.18 -24.15 -15.44
C ARG A 253 26.10 -25.52 -16.11
N VAL A 254 27.04 -26.40 -15.80
CA VAL A 254 27.06 -27.77 -16.37
C VAL A 254 25.86 -28.57 -15.88
N HIS A 255 25.49 -28.45 -14.61
CA HIS A 255 24.33 -29.16 -14.07
C HIS A 255 23.02 -28.81 -14.77
N LEU A 256 22.77 -27.53 -15.00
CA LEU A 256 21.59 -27.06 -15.75
C LEU A 256 21.66 -27.50 -17.22
N ALA A 257 22.83 -27.43 -17.86
CA ALA A 257 23.01 -27.88 -19.25
C ALA A 257 22.78 -29.39 -19.43
N GLN A 258 23.04 -30.19 -18.39
CA GLN A 258 22.78 -31.63 -18.35
C GLN A 258 21.36 -31.98 -17.87
N GLY A 259 20.43 -31.02 -17.85
CA GLY A 259 19.04 -31.26 -17.44
C GLY A 259 18.91 -31.71 -15.99
N GLN A 260 19.82 -31.25 -15.13
CA GLN A 260 19.91 -31.62 -13.71
C GLN A 260 20.30 -33.09 -13.47
N ASP A 261 20.86 -33.79 -14.47
CA ASP A 261 21.39 -35.14 -14.28
C ASP A 261 22.72 -35.10 -13.53
N ARG A 262 22.69 -35.59 -12.29
CA ARG A 262 23.85 -35.70 -11.40
C ARG A 262 25.02 -36.49 -12.01
N ARG A 263 24.77 -37.64 -12.63
CA ARG A 263 25.82 -38.52 -13.17
C ARG A 263 26.43 -37.95 -14.45
N ALA A 264 25.60 -37.36 -15.30
CA ALA A 264 26.07 -36.67 -16.49
C ALA A 264 26.91 -35.44 -16.11
N THR A 265 26.47 -34.67 -15.11
CA THR A 265 27.23 -33.53 -14.55
C THR A 265 28.59 -33.97 -14.00
N ALA A 266 28.60 -35.03 -13.21
CA ALA A 266 29.83 -35.58 -12.62
C ALA A 266 30.83 -36.02 -13.69
N THR A 267 30.35 -36.74 -14.71
CA THR A 267 31.16 -37.17 -15.86
C THR A 267 31.72 -35.97 -16.62
N ALA A 268 30.87 -34.98 -16.92
CA ALA A 268 31.26 -33.78 -17.67
C ALA A 268 32.32 -32.93 -16.94
N LEU A 269 32.29 -32.91 -15.60
CA LEU A 269 33.24 -32.16 -14.78
C LEU A 269 34.45 -33.02 -14.31
N GLY A 270 34.49 -34.31 -14.63
CA GLY A 270 35.52 -35.22 -14.10
C GLY A 270 35.48 -35.36 -12.57
N LEU A 271 34.32 -35.17 -11.95
CA LEU A 271 34.13 -35.20 -10.50
C LEU A 271 33.42 -36.49 -10.06
N HIS A 272 33.57 -36.84 -8.80
CA HIS A 272 32.69 -37.83 -8.19
C HIS A 272 31.28 -37.24 -8.00
N PRO A 273 30.18 -38.01 -8.21
CA PRO A 273 28.81 -37.51 -8.03
C PRO A 273 28.53 -36.84 -6.68
N ASN A 274 29.13 -37.32 -5.58
CA ASN A 274 29.01 -36.68 -4.26
C ASN A 274 29.61 -35.27 -4.21
N THR A 275 30.67 -35.01 -4.99
CA THR A 275 31.29 -33.68 -5.04
C THR A 275 30.39 -32.68 -5.77
N VAL A 276 29.67 -33.12 -6.80
CA VAL A 276 28.63 -32.31 -7.47
C VAL A 276 27.55 -31.92 -6.46
N ASP A 277 27.01 -32.89 -5.72
CA ASP A 277 25.97 -32.62 -4.72
C ASP A 277 26.47 -31.65 -3.64
N ASN A 278 27.71 -31.85 -3.15
CA ASN A 278 28.30 -30.97 -2.15
C ASN A 278 28.42 -29.53 -2.65
N ARG A 279 28.86 -29.34 -3.90
CA ARG A 279 28.97 -28.02 -4.52
C ARG A 279 27.61 -27.38 -4.73
N LEU A 280 26.62 -28.12 -5.22
CA LEU A 280 25.26 -27.61 -5.41
C LEU A 280 24.59 -27.27 -4.06
N ALA A 281 24.81 -28.08 -3.02
CA ALA A 281 24.33 -27.81 -1.67
C ALA A 281 24.97 -26.54 -1.09
N ARG A 282 26.28 -26.35 -1.25
CA ARG A 282 26.98 -25.12 -0.84
C ARG A 282 26.50 -23.89 -1.61
N LEU A 283 26.19 -24.05 -2.90
CA LEU A 283 25.62 -22.97 -3.69
C LEU A 283 24.24 -22.59 -3.15
N ALA A 284 23.34 -23.56 -2.95
CA ALA A 284 22.02 -23.34 -2.39
C ALA A 284 22.07 -22.71 -0.98
N GLU A 285 22.99 -23.14 -0.12
CA GLU A 285 23.21 -22.57 1.21
C GLU A 285 23.62 -21.08 1.16
N ARG A 286 24.45 -20.71 0.17
CA ARG A 286 24.99 -19.35 0.03
C ARG A 286 24.02 -18.39 -0.66
N THR A 287 23.27 -18.87 -1.65
CA THR A 287 22.37 -18.05 -2.46
C THR A 287 20.92 -18.10 -2.00
N GLY A 288 20.55 -19.10 -1.18
CA GLY A 288 19.17 -19.37 -0.79
C GLY A 288 18.33 -20.00 -1.91
N ILE A 289 18.92 -20.31 -3.07
CA ILE A 289 18.18 -20.88 -4.21
C ILE A 289 18.03 -22.39 -4.03
N ASP A 290 16.79 -22.85 -3.92
CA ASP A 290 16.48 -24.29 -3.84
C ASP A 290 16.38 -24.95 -5.22
N LEU A 291 17.49 -25.54 -5.66
CA LEU A 291 17.60 -26.27 -6.93
C LEU A 291 16.77 -27.57 -6.99
N ALA A 292 16.20 -28.04 -5.87
CA ALA A 292 15.29 -29.19 -5.89
C ALA A 292 13.89 -28.83 -6.42
N THR A 293 13.58 -27.53 -6.50
CA THR A 293 12.28 -27.04 -6.99
C THR A 293 12.38 -26.57 -8.44
N PRO A 294 11.30 -26.71 -9.24
CA PRO A 294 11.24 -26.12 -10.59
C PRO A 294 11.47 -24.61 -10.57
N ARG A 295 10.91 -23.91 -9.57
CA ARG A 295 11.06 -22.46 -9.42
C ARG A 295 12.50 -22.07 -9.11
N GLY A 296 13.17 -22.73 -8.17
CA GLY A 296 14.56 -22.42 -7.84
C GLY A 296 15.51 -22.76 -8.98
N THR A 297 15.24 -23.85 -9.71
CA THR A 297 15.97 -24.17 -10.95
C THR A 297 15.83 -23.08 -12.01
N ALA A 298 14.60 -22.62 -12.28
CA ALA A 298 14.34 -21.53 -13.22
C ALA A 298 14.98 -20.21 -12.76
N THR A 299 14.96 -19.93 -11.46
CA THR A 299 15.62 -18.76 -10.86
C THR A 299 17.13 -18.80 -11.06
N ALA A 300 17.77 -19.95 -10.80
CA ALA A 300 19.20 -20.14 -11.01
C ALA A 300 19.60 -19.98 -12.48
N LEU A 301 18.79 -20.54 -13.39
CA LEU A 301 19.00 -20.39 -14.83
C LEU A 301 18.92 -18.93 -15.26
N ALA A 302 17.87 -18.22 -14.84
CA ALA A 302 17.70 -16.80 -15.14
C ALA A 302 18.87 -15.96 -14.61
N ALA A 303 19.29 -16.20 -13.35
CA ALA A 303 20.41 -15.51 -12.72
C ALA A 303 21.74 -15.75 -13.46
N LEU A 304 22.00 -16.98 -13.89
CA LEU A 304 23.19 -17.29 -14.70
C LEU A 304 23.15 -16.55 -16.05
N LEU A 305 22.04 -16.64 -16.79
CA LEU A 305 21.91 -16.02 -18.10
C LEU A 305 22.04 -14.50 -18.04
N LEU A 306 21.40 -13.86 -17.05
CA LEU A 306 21.46 -12.40 -16.88
C LEU A 306 22.85 -11.92 -16.45
N ARG A 307 23.61 -12.76 -15.75
CA ARG A 307 24.99 -12.44 -15.37
C ARG A 307 25.98 -12.60 -16.53
N GLU A 308 25.69 -13.52 -17.45
CA GLU A 308 26.52 -13.77 -18.64
C GLU A 308 26.15 -12.89 -19.83
N ALA A 309 24.94 -12.33 -19.84
CA ALA A 309 24.50 -11.38 -20.85
C ALA A 309 25.35 -10.09 -20.75
N PRO A 310 25.94 -9.61 -21.85
CA PRO A 310 26.52 -8.26 -21.85
C PRO A 310 25.43 -7.24 -21.57
N GLU A 311 25.68 -6.25 -20.70
CA GLU A 311 24.76 -5.13 -20.53
C GLU A 311 24.52 -4.49 -21.92
N VAL A 312 23.28 -4.53 -22.39
CA VAL A 312 22.83 -3.94 -23.68
C VAL A 312 22.59 -2.46 -23.51
#